data_AF-A0A1G1F946-F1
#
_entry.id   AF-A0A1G1F946-F1
#
_cell.length_a   1.000
_cell.length_b   1.000
_cell.length_c   1.000
_cell.angle_alpha   90.00
_cell.angle_beta   90.00
_cell.angle_gamma   90.00
#
_symmetry.space_group_name_H-M   'P 1'
#
loop_
_entity.id
_entity.type
_entity.pdbx_description
1 polymer ?
#
loop_
_entity_poly.entity_id
_entity_poly.type
_entity_poly.pdbx_seq_one_letter_code
_entity_poly.pdbx_strand_id
1 'polypeptide(L)'
;MKYITRTFLTGLVTIIPVAATFYLLVWLVVAAESVLGEALRSVFPEKLYWPGLGMAFFAVIVFLIGLLMRALVVRKLFSWGEALLYRLPIVKTVYGPLRDFFSFLAEPKMSGLQQVVSVKLGGTDMKLMGFVTRGDLTGLPGGINDAD
;
A
#
# COMPACT_ATOMS: atom_id res chain seq x y z
N MET A 1 25.45 14.28 -26.80
CA MET A 1 24.07 13.75 -26.78
C MET A 1 23.72 13.03 -25.48
N LYS A 2 24.54 12.08 -24.97
CA LYS A 2 24.25 11.34 -23.72
C LYS A 2 23.93 12.21 -22.49
N TYR A 3 24.58 13.38 -22.35
CA TYR A 3 24.34 14.28 -21.22
C TYR A 3 22.94 14.91 -21.23
N ILE A 4 22.49 15.41 -22.39
CA ILE A 4 21.16 16.01 -22.54
C ILE A 4 20.07 14.96 -22.27
N THR A 5 20.21 13.77 -22.85
CA THR A 5 19.26 12.67 -22.66
C THR A 5 19.20 12.22 -21.19
N ARG A 6 20.35 12.12 -20.51
CA ARG A 6 20.42 11.73 -19.10
C ARG A 6 19.76 12.78 -18.20
N THR A 7 20.04 14.06 -18.40
CA THR A 7 19.42 15.14 -17.61
C THR A 7 17.92 15.22 -17.86
N PHE A 8 17.46 15.05 -19.10
CA PHE A 8 16.03 14.98 -19.42
C PHE A 8 15.34 13.78 -18.78
N LEU A 9 15.91 12.58 -18.90
CA LEU A 9 15.40 11.36 -18.26
C LEU A 9 15.31 11.50 -16.75
N THR A 10 16.34 12.06 -16.11
CA THR A 10 16.33 12.33 -14.67
C THR A 10 15.18 13.28 -14.29
N GLY A 11 14.99 14.37 -15.04
CA GLY A 11 13.87 15.30 -14.84
C GLY A 11 12.51 14.62 -15.01
N LEU A 12 12.36 13.80 -16.06
CA LEU A 12 11.13 13.06 -16.33
C LEU A 12 10.81 12.04 -15.23
N VAL A 13 11.78 11.22 -14.83
CA VAL A 13 11.61 10.25 -13.73
C VAL A 13 11.26 10.94 -12.42
N THR A 14 11.78 12.15 -12.18
CA THR A 14 11.48 12.94 -10.98
C THR A 14 10.04 13.48 -10.98
N ILE A 15 9.52 13.92 -12.13
CA ILE A 15 8.17 14.50 -12.21
C ILE A 15 7.06 13.45 -12.36
N ILE A 16 7.38 12.26 -12.90
CA ILE A 16 6.41 11.17 -13.12
C ILE A 16 5.58 10.87 -11.85
N PRO A 17 6.16 10.65 -10.66
CA PRO A 17 5.38 10.33 -9.46
C PRO A 17 4.38 11.43 -9.08
N VAL A 18 4.79 12.69 -9.22
CA VAL A 18 3.94 13.85 -8.92
C VAL A 18 2.80 13.94 -9.92
N ALA A 19 3.12 13.90 -11.22
CA ALA A 19 2.13 13.94 -12.28
C ALA A 19 1.14 12.76 -12.21
N ALA A 20 1.64 11.55 -11.94
CA ALA A 20 0.82 10.35 -11.75
C ALA A 20 -0.15 10.51 -10.57
N THR A 21 0.31 11.09 -9.46
CA THR A 21 -0.55 11.36 -8.28
C THR A 21 -1.68 12.31 -8.65
N PHE A 22 -1.37 13.46 -9.29
CA PHE A 22 -2.40 14.41 -9.71
C PHE A 22 -3.38 13.80 -10.71
N TYR A 23 -2.87 13.06 -11.69
CA TYR A 23 -3.71 12.38 -12.67
C TYR A 23 -4.65 11.37 -12.01
N LEU A 24 -4.13 10.52 -11.12
CA LEU A 24 -4.93 9.53 -10.40
C LEU A 24 -6.01 10.18 -9.52
N LEU A 25 -5.69 11.28 -8.83
CA LEU A 25 -6.66 12.01 -8.02
C LEU A 25 -7.80 12.58 -8.86
N VAL A 26 -7.48 13.28 -9.95
CA VAL A 26 -8.50 13.83 -10.85
C VAL A 26 -9.32 12.72 -11.49
N TRP A 27 -8.66 11.67 -11.97
CA TRP A 27 -9.32 10.51 -12.57
C TRP A 27 -10.30 9.85 -11.58
N LEU A 28 -9.90 9.69 -10.32
CA LEU A 28 -10.73 9.08 -9.29
C LEU A 28 -11.97 9.95 -8.97
N VAL A 29 -11.81 11.27 -8.85
CA VAL A 29 -12.93 12.18 -8.61
C VAL A 29 -13.91 12.16 -9.79
N VAL A 30 -13.40 12.21 -11.02
CA VAL A 30 -14.23 12.17 -12.23
C VAL A 30 -14.93 10.81 -12.36
N ALA A 31 -14.24 9.70 -12.12
CA ALA A 31 -14.80 8.37 -12.17
C ALA A 31 -15.87 8.15 -11.09
N ALA A 32 -15.65 8.67 -9.88
CA ALA A 32 -16.64 8.62 -8.80
C ALA A 32 -17.90 9.42 -9.16
N GLU A 33 -17.74 10.65 -9.65
CA GLU A 33 -18.87 11.50 -10.02
C GLU A 33 -19.61 10.97 -11.26
N SER A 34 -18.92 10.40 -12.25
CA SER A 34 -19.58 9.85 -13.45
C SER A 34 -20.35 8.57 -13.14
N VAL A 35 -19.79 7.64 -12.37
CA VAL A 35 -20.48 6.37 -12.10
C VAL A 35 -21.52 6.53 -11.00
N LEU A 36 -21.12 7.07 -9.85
CA LEU A 36 -21.98 7.14 -8.67
C LEU A 36 -22.85 8.39 -8.71
N GLY A 37 -22.32 9.52 -9.18
CA GLY A 37 -23.07 10.75 -9.28
C GLY A 37 -24.24 10.64 -10.27
N GLU A 38 -24.02 10.07 -11.45
CA GLU A 38 -25.10 9.81 -12.41
C GLU A 38 -26.14 8.81 -11.86
N ALA A 39 -25.69 7.73 -11.20
CA ALA A 39 -26.60 6.79 -10.54
C ALA A 39 -27.45 7.46 -9.46
N LEU A 40 -26.86 8.37 -8.67
CA LEU A 40 -27.57 9.12 -7.63
C LEU A 40 -28.56 10.13 -8.22
N ARG A 41 -28.23 10.81 -9.33
CA ARG A 41 -29.15 11.74 -10.03
C ARG A 41 -30.38 11.03 -10.59
N SER A 42 -30.25 9.76 -10.96
CA SER A 42 -31.38 8.93 -11.43
C SER A 42 -32.34 8.54 -10.30
N VAL A 43 -31.83 8.40 -9.07
CA VAL A 43 -32.60 7.93 -7.90
C VAL A 43 -33.11 9.08 -7.02
N PHE A 44 -32.38 10.19 -6.92
CA PHE A 44 -32.74 11.35 -6.12
C PHE A 44 -33.20 12.53 -7.00
N PRO A 45 -34.26 13.27 -6.60
CA PRO A 45 -34.67 14.46 -7.31
C PRO A 45 -33.53 15.50 -7.33
N GLU A 46 -33.33 16.16 -8.48
CA GLU A 46 -32.19 17.06 -8.78
C GLU A 46 -31.92 18.13 -7.71
N LYS A 47 -32.93 18.51 -6.92
CA LYS A 47 -32.84 19.50 -5.84
C LYS A 47 -31.94 19.08 -4.66
N LEU A 48 -31.64 17.79 -4.50
CA LEU A 48 -30.78 17.28 -3.41
C LEU A 48 -29.35 16.97 -3.89
N TYR A 49 -29.06 17.13 -5.18
CA TYR A 49 -27.77 16.77 -5.75
C TYR A 49 -26.79 17.95 -5.69
N TRP A 50 -25.78 17.86 -4.82
CA TRP A 50 -24.63 18.77 -4.83
C TRP A 50 -23.45 18.15 -5.60
N PRO A 51 -22.74 18.93 -6.44
CA PRO A 51 -21.50 18.48 -7.06
C PRO A 51 -20.51 17.99 -5.99
N GLY A 52 -20.06 16.74 -6.09
CA GLY A 52 -19.19 16.10 -5.09
C GLY A 52 -19.90 15.06 -4.19
N LEU A 53 -21.22 14.91 -4.31
CA LEU A 53 -21.95 13.84 -3.61
C LEU A 53 -21.52 12.44 -4.09
N GLY A 54 -21.15 12.30 -5.38
CA GLY A 54 -20.59 11.06 -5.91
C GLY A 54 -19.28 10.66 -5.21
N MET A 55 -18.42 11.63 -4.89
CA MET A 55 -17.18 11.41 -4.14
C MET A 55 -17.44 11.02 -2.68
N ALA A 56 -18.42 11.64 -2.02
CA ALA A 56 -18.80 11.27 -0.66
C ALA A 56 -19.33 9.83 -0.62
N PHE A 57 -20.19 9.46 -1.58
CA PHE A 57 -20.72 8.11 -1.68
C PHE A 57 -19.65 7.07 -2.01
N PHE A 58 -18.70 7.42 -2.90
CA PHE A 58 -17.51 6.62 -3.18
C PHE A 58 -16.74 6.29 -1.90
N ALA A 59 -16.47 7.31 -1.06
CA ALA A 59 -15.75 7.12 0.20
C ALA A 59 -16.50 6.17 1.15
N VAL A 60 -17.84 6.29 1.24
CA VAL A 60 -18.67 5.38 2.04
C VAL A 60 -18.59 3.95 1.51
N ILE A 61 -18.72 3.75 0.19
CA ILE A 61 -18.60 2.40 -0.42
C ILE A 61 -17.24 1.79 -0.11
N VAL A 62 -16.15 2.54 -0.32
CA VAL A 62 -14.79 2.05 -0.06
C VAL A 62 -14.63 1.67 1.42
N PHE A 63 -15.16 2.48 2.33
CA PHE A 63 -15.16 2.18 3.76
C PHE A 63 -15.93 0.88 4.07
N LEU A 64 -17.12 0.70 3.50
CA LEU A 64 -17.92 -0.51 3.67
C LEU A 64 -17.22 -1.75 3.13
N ILE A 65 -16.57 -1.66 1.96
CA ILE A 65 -15.74 -2.74 1.42
C ILE A 65 -14.61 -3.09 2.40
N GLY A 66 -13.91 -2.08 2.94
CA GLY A 66 -12.87 -2.27 3.94
C GLY A 66 -13.38 -2.95 5.21
N LEU A 67 -14.59 -2.61 5.67
CA LEU A 67 -15.24 -3.25 6.80
C LEU A 67 -15.58 -4.72 6.49
N LEU A 68 -16.16 -4.98 5.31
CA LEU A 68 -16.50 -6.33 4.85
C LEU A 68 -15.29 -7.24 4.77
N MET A 69 -14.11 -6.71 4.41
CA MET A 69 -12.86 -7.49 4.37
C MET A 69 -12.43 -8.06 5.73
N ARG A 70 -12.98 -7.58 6.85
CA ARG A 70 -12.78 -8.19 8.18
C ARG A 70 -13.50 -9.52 8.35
N ALA A 71 -14.56 -9.77 7.56
CA ALA A 71 -15.29 -11.03 7.60
C ALA A 71 -14.51 -12.13 6.88
N LEU A 72 -14.36 -13.29 7.53
CA LEU A 72 -13.61 -14.44 6.98
C LEU A 72 -14.18 -14.92 5.64
N VAL A 73 -15.51 -14.93 5.50
CA VAL A 73 -16.20 -15.34 4.27
C VAL A 73 -15.82 -14.43 3.11
N VAL A 74 -15.87 -13.11 3.32
CA VAL A 74 -15.52 -12.11 2.29
C VAL A 74 -14.06 -12.26 1.90
N ARG A 75 -13.16 -12.35 2.88
CA ARG A 75 -11.72 -12.56 2.61
C ARG A 75 -11.46 -13.81 1.78
N LYS A 76 -12.17 -14.91 2.06
CA LYS A 76 -12.04 -16.16 1.30
C LYS A 76 -12.54 -16.00 -0.13
N LEU A 77 -13.72 -15.39 -0.32
CA LEU A 77 -14.27 -15.11 -1.65
C LEU A 77 -13.33 -14.23 -2.49
N PHE A 78 -12.78 -13.16 -1.90
CA PHE A 78 -11.81 -12.30 -2.57
C PHE A 78 -10.54 -13.05 -2.97
N SER A 79 -10.01 -13.92 -2.09
CA SER A 79 -8.82 -14.73 -2.43
C SER A 79 -9.05 -15.69 -3.59
N TRP A 80 -10.27 -16.20 -3.75
CA TRP A 80 -10.64 -17.06 -4.87
C TRP A 80 -10.74 -16.28 -6.17
N GLY A 81 -11.36 -15.09 -6.13
CA GLY A 81 -11.41 -14.19 -7.29
C GLY A 81 -10.02 -13.76 -7.73
N GLU A 82 -9.16 -13.40 -6.77
CA GLU A 82 -7.76 -13.09 -7.03
C GLU A 82 -7.03 -14.25 -7.70
N ALA A 83 -7.16 -15.48 -7.18
CA ALA A 83 -6.58 -16.66 -7.80
C ALA A 83 -7.06 -16.89 -9.25
N LEU A 84 -8.30 -16.54 -9.57
CA LEU A 84 -8.83 -16.61 -10.94
C LEU A 84 -8.17 -15.58 -11.85
N LEU A 85 -7.98 -14.34 -11.38
CA LEU A 85 -7.28 -13.29 -12.14
C LEU A 85 -5.83 -13.68 -12.45
N TYR A 86 -5.14 -14.31 -11.49
CA TYR A 86 -3.76 -14.79 -11.69
C TYR A 86 -3.64 -15.92 -12.72
N ARG A 87 -4.72 -16.64 -13.02
CA ARG A 87 -4.71 -17.66 -14.09
C ARG A 87 -4.75 -17.06 -15.49
N LEU A 88 -5.19 -15.81 -15.64
CA LEU A 88 -5.27 -15.14 -16.93
C LEU A 88 -3.91 -14.49 -17.26
N PRO A 89 -3.20 -14.95 -18.31
CA PRO A 89 -1.82 -14.54 -18.58
C PRO A 89 -1.66 -13.04 -18.87
N ILE A 90 -2.69 -12.38 -19.39
CA ILE A 90 -2.69 -10.93 -19.66
C ILE A 90 -3.04 -10.12 -18.41
N VAL A 91 -3.96 -10.61 -17.57
CA VAL A 91 -4.39 -9.88 -16.37
C VAL A 91 -3.30 -9.94 -15.31
N LYS A 92 -2.67 -11.10 -15.13
CA LYS A 92 -1.64 -11.31 -14.10
C LYS A 92 -0.42 -10.40 -14.27
N THR A 93 -0.07 -9.99 -15.49
CA THR A 93 1.09 -9.12 -15.75
C THR A 93 0.87 -7.67 -15.29
N VAL A 94 -0.39 -7.26 -15.10
CA VAL A 94 -0.76 -5.93 -14.60
C VAL A 94 -1.19 -6.00 -13.13
N TYR A 95 -2.11 -6.92 -12.79
CA TYR A 95 -2.64 -7.04 -11.43
C TYR A 95 -1.57 -7.47 -10.42
N GLY A 96 -0.69 -8.39 -10.80
CA GLY A 96 0.36 -8.91 -9.92
C GLY A 96 1.28 -7.83 -9.37
N PRO A 97 1.99 -7.08 -10.24
CA PRO A 97 2.88 -6.01 -9.79
C PRO A 97 2.18 -4.93 -8.95
N LEU A 98 0.93 -4.59 -9.27
CA LEU A 98 0.15 -3.64 -8.49
C LEU A 98 -0.16 -4.19 -7.08
N ARG A 99 -0.63 -5.44 -7.00
CA ARG A 99 -0.92 -6.09 -5.73
C ARG A 99 0.31 -6.20 -4.85
N ASP A 100 1.44 -6.60 -5.43
CA ASP A 100 2.70 -6.72 -4.71
C ASP A 100 3.15 -5.37 -4.15
N PHE A 101 3.08 -4.30 -4.97
CA PHE A 101 3.40 -2.95 -4.53
C PHE A 101 2.53 -2.47 -3.36
N PHE A 102 1.20 -2.66 -3.45
CA PHE A 102 0.30 -2.29 -2.35
C PHE A 102 0.50 -3.15 -1.10
N SER A 103 0.80 -4.45 -1.26
CA SER A 103 1.09 -5.33 -0.12
C SER A 103 2.35 -4.89 0.63
N PHE A 104 3.39 -4.49 -0.10
CA PHE A 104 4.62 -3.94 0.47
C PHE A 104 4.38 -2.64 1.24
N LEU A 105 3.46 -1.78 0.77
CA LEU A 105 3.09 -0.54 1.48
C LEU A 105 2.22 -0.82 2.72
N ALA A 106 1.43 -1.90 2.70
CA ALA A 106 0.55 -2.27 3.80
C ALA A 106 1.26 -3.02 4.93
N GLU A 107 2.39 -3.68 4.65
CA GLU A 107 3.21 -4.30 5.68
C GLU A 107 3.84 -3.22 6.57
N PRO A 108 3.60 -3.24 7.90
CA PRO A 108 4.35 -2.41 8.82
C PRO A 108 5.82 -2.76 8.61
N LYS A 109 6.66 -1.77 8.29
CA LYS A 109 8.11 -1.96 8.24
C LYS A 109 8.54 -2.57 9.57
N MET A 110 8.70 -3.89 9.64
CA MET A 110 9.36 -4.54 10.75
C MET A 110 10.80 -4.06 10.68
N SER A 111 11.08 -2.96 11.37
CA SER A 111 12.36 -2.27 11.43
C SER A 111 13.50 -3.14 11.99
N GLY A 112 13.21 -4.38 12.41
CA GLY A 112 14.19 -5.32 12.95
C GLY A 112 15.25 -5.70 11.93
N LEU A 113 14.87 -6.25 10.77
CA LEU A 113 15.82 -6.89 9.85
C LEU A 113 16.82 -5.94 9.16
N GLN A 114 16.75 -4.63 9.38
CA GLN A 114 17.63 -3.63 8.76
C GLN A 114 18.63 -3.00 9.73
N GLN A 115 18.60 -3.34 11.02
CA GLN A 115 19.54 -2.79 11.98
C GLN A 115 20.76 -3.70 12.13
N VAL A 116 21.88 -3.27 11.56
CA VAL A 116 23.20 -3.88 11.77
C VAL A 116 23.76 -3.37 13.09
N VAL A 117 24.12 -4.29 13.98
CA VAL A 117 24.75 -3.99 15.27
C VAL A 117 26.14 -4.59 15.33
N SER A 118 27.04 -3.91 16.02
CA SER A 118 28.35 -4.46 16.37
C SER A 118 28.40 -4.76 17.86
N VAL A 119 28.62 -6.02 18.23
CA VAL A 119 28.74 -6.45 19.62
C VAL A 119 30.20 -6.76 19.92
N LYS A 120 30.73 -6.23 21.03
CA LYS A 120 32.08 -6.59 21.51
C LYS A 120 32.03 -7.96 22.16
N LEU A 121 32.96 -8.83 21.79
CA LEU A 121 33.11 -10.13 22.44
C LEU A 121 33.86 -9.95 23.76
N GLY A 122 33.22 -10.30 24.89
CA GLY A 122 33.73 -10.01 26.24
C GLY A 122 35.20 -10.35 26.43
N GLY A 123 35.98 -9.43 27.00
CA GLY A 123 37.41 -9.59 27.28
C GLY A 123 38.34 -9.47 26.08
N THR A 124 37.82 -9.19 24.87
CA THR A 124 38.64 -8.97 23.66
C THR A 124 38.26 -7.68 22.95
N ASP A 125 39.16 -7.14 22.13
CA ASP A 125 38.86 -5.97 21.28
C ASP A 125 38.16 -6.35 19.95
N MET A 126 37.73 -7.61 19.83
CA MET A 126 37.05 -8.13 18.65
C MET A 126 35.57 -7.70 18.65
N LYS A 127 35.09 -7.25 17.48
CA LYS A 127 33.70 -6.86 17.24
C LYS A 127 33.04 -7.82 16.26
N LEU A 128 31.85 -8.29 16.60
CA LEU A 128 31.00 -9.13 15.75
C LEU A 128 29.89 -8.29 15.14
N MET A 129 29.69 -8.39 13.82
CA MET A 129 28.53 -7.81 13.15
C MET A 129 27.35 -8.79 13.18
N GLY A 130 26.17 -8.30 13.54
CA GLY A 130 24.93 -9.06 13.54
C GLY A 130 23.73 -8.19 13.15
N PHE A 131 22.60 -8.85 12.91
CA PHE A 131 21.32 -8.18 12.62
C PHE A 131 20.38 -8.31 13.81
N VAL A 132 19.65 -7.24 14.13
CA VAL A 132 18.60 -7.29 15.16
C VAL A 132 17.39 -8.03 14.59
N THR A 133 17.07 -9.21 15.11
CA THR A 133 15.92 -9.98 14.60
C THR A 133 14.59 -9.53 15.24
N ARG A 134 14.66 -8.93 16.44
CA ARG A 134 13.52 -8.37 17.18
C ARG A 134 13.96 -7.14 17.97
N GLY A 135 13.17 -6.07 17.91
CA GLY A 135 13.37 -4.86 18.72
C GLY A 135 12.67 -4.90 20.08
N ASP A 136 11.71 -5.82 20.27
CA ASP A 136 10.96 -5.99 21.52
C ASP A 136 11.19 -7.38 22.12
N LEU A 137 11.65 -7.37 23.37
CA LEU A 137 11.99 -8.53 24.19
C LEU A 137 10.80 -8.97 25.07
N THR A 138 9.65 -8.29 25.00
CA THR A 138 8.44 -8.66 25.73
C THR A 138 8.03 -10.11 25.41
N GLY A 139 7.84 -10.93 26.45
CA GLY A 139 7.44 -12.34 26.33
C GLY A 139 8.58 -13.35 26.15
N LEU A 140 9.85 -12.93 26.28
CA LEU A 140 10.98 -13.86 26.34
C LEU A 140 11.18 -14.44 27.76
N PRO A 141 11.81 -15.64 27.89
CA PRO A 141 12.20 -16.19 29.18
C PRO A 141 13.08 -15.21 29.97
N GLY A 142 12.94 -15.19 31.30
CA GLY A 142 13.75 -14.33 32.18
C GLY A 142 15.26 -14.63 32.07
N GLY A 143 16.09 -13.58 32.22
CA GLY A 143 17.56 -13.65 32.07
C GLY A 143 18.10 -13.26 30.68
N ILE A 144 17.23 -12.80 29.78
CA ILE A 144 17.64 -12.23 28.48
C ILE A 144 17.63 -10.69 28.51
N ASN A 145 16.88 -10.10 29.43
CA ASN A 145 16.77 -8.66 29.62
C ASN A 145 17.54 -8.25 30.87
N ASP A 146 18.87 -8.31 30.80
CA ASP A 146 19.77 -7.88 31.89
C ASP A 146 19.98 -6.35 31.82
N ALA A 147 18.86 -5.63 31.91
CA ALA A 147 18.82 -4.19 32.13
C ALA A 147 18.11 -3.94 33.48
N ASP A 148 18.70 -4.50 34.54
CA ASP A 148 18.67 -4.04 35.94
C ASP A 148 20.02 -4.40 36.58
#